data_AF-A0A9E3EIV0-F1
#
_entry.id   AF-A0A9E3EIV0-F1
#
_cell.length_a   1.000
_cell.length_b   1.000
_cell.length_c   1.000
_cell.angle_alpha   90.00
_cell.angle_beta   90.00
_cell.angle_gamma   90.00
#
_symmetry.space_group_name_H-M   'P 1'
#
loop_
_entity.id
_entity.type
_entity.pdbx_description
1 polymer ?
#
loop_
_entity_poly.entity_id
_entity_poly.type
_entity_poly.pdbx_seq_one_letter_code
_entity_poly.pdbx_strand_id
1 'polypeptide(L)' 'MVAEGMKDDEILKAYPDLEHDDIREALRFAASAVRERELPLMKA' A
#
# COMPACT_ATOMS: atom_id res chain seq x y z
N MET A 1 -0.11 -7.52 4.29
CA MET A 1 -0.38 -6.17 3.71
C MET A 1 -0.29 -6.23 2.17
N VAL A 2 -0.94 -5.34 1.40
CA VAL A 2 -1.19 -5.41 -0.08
C VAL A 2 -0.15 -6.20 -0.92
N ALA A 3 1.15 -6.02 -0.66
CA ALA A 3 2.25 -6.75 -1.33
C ALA A 3 2.25 -8.29 -1.12
N GLU A 4 1.54 -8.80 -0.11
CA GLU A 4 1.37 -10.21 0.23
C GLU A 4 0.07 -10.81 -0.36
N GLY A 5 -0.66 -10.08 -1.21
CA GLY A 5 -1.92 -10.53 -1.83
C GLY A 5 -3.18 -10.24 -1.02
N MET A 6 -3.05 -9.38 0.01
CA MET A 6 -4.15 -8.94 0.86
C MET A 6 -5.09 -8.03 0.05
N LYS A 7 -6.38 -8.37 -0.01
CA LYS A 7 -7.37 -7.57 -0.75
C LYS A 7 -7.69 -6.29 0.02
N ASP A 8 -8.06 -5.25 -0.72
CA ASP A 8 -8.46 -3.93 -0.20
C ASP A 8 -9.45 -4.08 0.97
N ASP A 9 -10.44 -4.96 0.82
CA ASP A 9 -11.46 -5.26 1.83
C ASP A 9 -10.90 -5.86 3.14
N GLU A 10 -9.79 -6.60 3.09
CA GLU A 10 -9.15 -7.16 4.28
C GLU A 10 -8.36 -6.10 5.03
N ILE A 11 -7.80 -5.13 4.31
CA ILE A 11 -7.10 -3.98 4.91
C ILE A 11 -8.11 -3.06 5.58
N LEU A 12 -9.25 -2.80 4.93
CA LEU A 12 -10.34 -2.03 5.52
C LEU A 12 -10.98 -2.74 6.72
N LYS A 13 -11.01 -4.08 6.74
CA LYS A 13 -11.44 -4.82 7.93
C LYS A 13 -10.45 -4.72 9.08
N ALA A 14 -9.15 -4.71 8.79
CA ALA A 14 -8.11 -4.57 9.81
C ALA A 14 -7.99 -3.13 10.32
N TYR A 15 -8.31 -2.16 9.47
CA TYR A 15 -8.27 -0.73 9.74
C TYR A 15 -9.59 -0.09 9.28
N PRO A 16 -10.66 -0.20 10.10
CA PRO A 16 -12.00 0.29 9.75
C PRO A 16 -12.08 1.81 9.61
N ASP A 17 -11.06 2.53 10.06
CA ASP A 17 -10.95 3.99 9.94
C ASP A 17 -10.33 4.43 8.59
N LEU A 18 -9.77 3.50 7.81
CA LEU A 18 -9.28 3.80 6.46
C LEU A 18 -10.42 3.75 5.45
N GLU A 19 -10.30 4.56 4.40
CA GLU A 19 -11.14 4.47 3.21
C GLU A 19 -10.38 3.84 2.04
N HIS A 20 -11.10 3.38 1.02
CA HIS A 20 -10.48 2.83 -0.20
C HIS A 20 -9.55 3.83 -0.89
N ASP A 21 -9.87 5.13 -0.81
CA ASP A 21 -9.06 6.17 -1.43
C ASP A 21 -7.73 6.37 -0.67
N ASP A 22 -7.70 6.19 0.66
CA ASP A 22 -6.46 6.22 1.45
C ASP A 22 -5.49 5.10 1.02
N ILE A 23 -6.02 3.91 0.73
CA ILE A 23 -5.22 2.78 0.24
C ILE A 23 -4.60 3.13 -1.13
N ARG A 24 -5.38 3.74 -2.02
CA ARG A 24 -4.90 4.14 -3.35
C ARG A 24 -3.86 5.25 -3.28
N GLU A 25 -4.07 6.24 -2.43
CA GLU A 25 -3.12 7.33 -2.14
C GLU A 25 -1.80 6.74 -1.61
N ALA A 26 -1.86 5.84 -0.62
CA ALA A 26 -0.69 5.18 -0.07
C ALA A 26 0.10 4.38 -1.13
N LEU A 27 -0.60 3.66 -2.01
CA LEU A 27 0.03 2.93 -3.11
C LEU A 27 0.65 3.87 -4.16
N ARG A 28 0.00 4.99 -4.50
CA ARG A 28 0.57 6.00 -5.39
C ARG A 28 1.79 6.67 -4.78
N PHE A 29 1.72 7.02 -3.50
CA PHE A 29 2.84 7.59 -2.76
C PHE A 29 4.02 6.62 -2.72
N ALA A 30 3.77 5.35 -2.40
CA ALA A 30 4.80 4.30 -2.43
C ALA A 30 5.40 4.13 -3.84
N ALA A 31 4.58 4.12 -4.89
CA ALA A 31 5.04 4.02 -6.27
C ALA A 31 5.88 5.22 -6.70
N SER A 32 5.49 6.44 -6.32
CA SER A 32 6.24 7.67 -6.58
C SER A 32 7.56 7.71 -5.79
N ALA A 33 7.54 7.27 -4.53
CA ALA A 33 8.73 7.21 -3.68
C ALA A 33 9.78 6.22 -4.21
N VAL A 34 9.35 5.08 -4.75
CA VAL A 34 10.22 4.11 -5.45
C VAL A 34 10.76 4.67 -6.76
N ARG A 35 10.02 5.57 -7.43
CA ARG A 35 10.41 6.16 -8.71
C ARG A 35 11.44 7.28 -8.57
N GLU A 36 11.39 8.03 -7.48
CA GLU A 36 12.32 9.15 -7.22
C GLU A 36 13.54 8.78 -6.36
N ARG A 37 13.48 7.68 -5.61
CA ARG A 37 14.64 7.15 -4.87
C ARG A 37 14.62 5.64 -4.94
N GLU A 38 15.77 5.07 -5.30
CA GLU A 38 16.07 3.64 -5.19
C GLU A 38 15.91 3.15 -3.74
N LEU A 39 14.66 2.95 -3.29
CA LEU A 39 14.41 2.13 -2.11
C LEU A 39 14.26 0.70 -2.63
N PRO A 40 15.19 -0.19 -2.28
CA PRO A 40 15.09 -1.57 -2.69
C PRO A 40 13.77 -2.08 -2.13
N LEU A 41 12.90 -2.56 -3.04
CA LEU A 41 11.77 -3.38 -2.65
C LEU A 41 12.39 -4.64 -2.03
N MET A 42 12.63 -4.61 -0.71
CA MET A 42 12.99 -5.79 0.05
C MET A 42 11.84 -6.78 -0.13
N LYS A 43 12.05 -7.70 -1.06
CA LYS A 43 11.34 -8.97 -1.10
C LYS A 43 12.00 -9.86 -0.05
N ALA A 44 11.19 -10.31 0.90
CA ALA A 44 11.51 -11.47 1.72
C ALA A 44 11.62 -12.72 0.84
#